data_AF-A0A0R3JQW3-F1
#
_entry.id   AF-A0A0R3JQW3-F1
#
_cell.length_a   1.000
_cell.length_b   1.000
_cell.length_c   1.000
_cell.angle_alpha   90.00
_cell.angle_beta   90.00
_cell.angle_gamma   90.00
#
_symmetry.space_group_name_H-M   'P 1'
#
loop_
_entity.id
_entity.type
_entity.pdbx_description
1 polymer ?
#
loop_
_entity_poly.entity_id
_entity_poly.type
_entity_poly.pdbx_seq_one_letter_code
_entity_poly.pdbx_strand_id
1 'polypeptide(L)'
;MGLTLEERETIVLFNEKDKEAEIFTYNRALITKLKKLVKERPGEVQLKRDNGEGGFTFIVPKDWLGVRPPKKMNFSEETRRALSERAKRLVAKV
;
A
#
# COMPACT_ATOMS: atom_id res chain seq x y z
N MET A 1 25.09 6.17 9.17
CA MET A 1 24.37 7.12 8.29
C MET A 1 23.10 6.42 7.83
N GLY A 2 21.95 7.10 7.84
CA GLY A 2 20.69 6.48 7.41
C GLY A 2 20.41 6.77 5.95
N LEU A 3 19.68 5.87 5.28
CA LEU A 3 19.22 6.06 3.91
C LEU A 3 18.47 7.38 3.75
N THR A 4 18.77 8.10 2.67
CA THR A 4 18.05 9.29 2.19
C THR A 4 16.61 8.94 1.79
N LEU A 5 15.78 9.96 1.55
CA LEU A 5 14.40 9.71 1.10
C LEU A 5 14.35 9.12 -0.31
N GLU A 6 15.31 9.45 -1.16
CA GLU A 6 15.41 8.92 -2.53
C GLU A 6 15.81 7.44 -2.52
N GLU A 7 16.75 7.05 -1.67
CA GLU A 7 17.16 5.64 -1.50
C GLU A 7 16.07 4.76 -0.86
N ARG A 8 15.08 5.37 -0.19
CA ARG A 8 13.95 4.66 0.42
C ARG A 8 12.85 4.35 -0.60
N GLU A 9 13.22 3.55 -1.57
CA GLU A 9 12.36 3.20 -2.69
C GLU A 9 11.29 2.16 -2.34
N THR A 10 10.38 1.96 -3.30
CA THR A 10 9.44 0.85 -3.33
C THR A 10 9.44 0.27 -4.72
N ILE A 11 9.78 -1.01 -4.84
CA ILE A 11 9.85 -1.75 -6.10
C ILE A 11 8.76 -2.81 -6.08
N VAL A 12 7.97 -2.85 -7.14
CA VAL A 12 6.97 -3.90 -7.37
C VAL A 12 7.39 -4.67 -8.62
N LEU A 13 7.65 -5.96 -8.47
CA LEU A 13 8.16 -6.83 -9.53
C LEU A 13 7.26 -8.05 -9.70
N PHE A 14 6.81 -8.29 -10.93
CA PHE A 14 6.10 -9.50 -11.32
C PHE A 14 6.35 -9.80 -12.80
N ASN A 15 6.03 -11.03 -13.21
CA ASN A 15 6.07 -11.45 -14.61
C ASN A 15 4.67 -11.91 -15.07
N GLU A 16 4.52 -12.18 -16.37
CA GLU A 16 3.22 -12.57 -16.96
C GLU A 16 2.80 -14.01 -16.60
N LYS A 17 3.76 -14.89 -16.32
CA LYS A 17 3.51 -16.31 -16.02
C LYS A 17 2.94 -16.51 -14.61
N ASP A 18 3.52 -15.83 -13.64
CA ASP A 18 3.23 -16.06 -12.22
C ASP A 18 2.03 -15.21 -11.75
N LYS A 19 1.31 -15.74 -10.76
CA LYS A 19 0.13 -15.07 -10.16
C LYS A 19 0.49 -14.13 -9.01
N GLU A 20 1.76 -14.08 -8.63
CA GLU A 20 2.27 -13.35 -7.49
C GLU A 20 3.15 -12.19 -7.94
N ALA A 21 3.33 -11.23 -7.04
CA ALA A 21 4.23 -10.11 -7.19
C ALA A 21 5.09 -9.97 -5.93
N GLU A 22 6.33 -9.54 -6.13
CA GLU A 22 7.22 -9.13 -5.05
C GLU A 22 7.14 -7.63 -4.84
N ILE A 23 6.94 -7.21 -3.59
CA ILE A 23 7.02 -5.82 -3.16
C ILE A 23 8.20 -5.68 -2.23
N PHE A 24 9.26 -5.00 -2.70
CA PHE A 24 10.29 -4.47 -1.82
C PHE A 24 9.94 -3.02 -1.45
N THR A 25 10.04 -2.65 -0.17
CA THR A 25 9.70 -1.29 0.25
C THR A 25 10.39 -0.88 1.55
N TYR A 26 10.77 0.39 1.63
CA TYR A 26 11.13 1.09 2.87
C TYR A 26 9.95 1.88 3.47
N ASN A 27 8.79 1.90 2.82
CA ASN A 27 7.62 2.66 3.29
C ASN A 27 7.02 2.01 4.55
N ARG A 28 7.19 2.67 5.70
CA ARG A 28 6.78 2.15 7.03
C ARG A 28 5.28 1.87 7.14
N ALA A 29 4.43 2.67 6.50
CA ALA A 29 2.99 2.46 6.53
C ALA A 29 2.61 1.20 5.72
N LEU A 30 3.21 1.04 4.54
CA LEU A 30 3.02 -0.15 3.71
C LEU A 30 3.57 -1.41 4.39
N ILE A 31 4.76 -1.35 5.00
CA ILE A 31 5.34 -2.45 5.78
C ILE A 31 4.39 -2.89 6.90
N THR A 32 3.86 -1.94 7.68
CA THR A 32 2.93 -2.25 8.77
C THR A 32 1.69 -2.98 8.25
N LYS A 33 1.13 -2.49 7.14
CA LYS A 33 -0.03 -3.11 6.48
C LYS A 33 0.29 -4.52 5.98
N LEU A 34 1.41 -4.72 5.30
CA LEU A 34 1.80 -6.03 4.77
C LEU A 34 2.14 -7.03 5.88
N LYS A 35 2.83 -6.61 6.96
CA LYS A 35 3.08 -7.46 8.14
C LYS A 35 1.77 -7.89 8.82
N LYS A 36 0.77 -7.01 8.86
CA LYS A 36 -0.58 -7.38 9.36
C LYS A 36 -1.22 -8.43 8.45
N LEU A 37 -1.16 -8.24 7.13
CA LEU A 37 -1.69 -9.20 6.17
C LEU A 37 -0.96 -10.57 6.21
N VAL A 38 0.34 -10.61 6.46
CA VAL A 38 1.07 -11.86 6.69
C VAL A 38 0.47 -12.64 7.87
N LYS A 39 0.03 -11.96 8.93
CA LYS A 39 -0.60 -12.61 10.09
C LYS A 39 -2.05 -13.04 9.81
N GLU A 40 -2.80 -12.21 9.10
CA GLU A 40 -4.23 -12.44 8.83
C GLU A 40 -4.47 -13.44 7.68
N ARG A 41 -3.59 -13.46 6.68
CA ARG A 41 -3.72 -14.24 5.44
C ARG A 41 -2.38 -14.88 5.03
N PRO A 42 -1.76 -15.72 5.88
CA PRO A 42 -0.42 -16.28 5.64
C PRO A 42 -0.32 -17.17 4.38
N GLY A 43 -1.44 -17.70 3.89
CA GLY A 43 -1.47 -18.47 2.63
C GLY A 43 -1.44 -17.61 1.36
N GLU A 44 -1.65 -16.30 1.48
CA GLU A 44 -1.73 -15.37 0.35
C GLU A 44 -0.64 -14.30 0.39
N VAL A 45 -0.21 -13.90 1.59
CA VAL A 45 0.86 -12.91 1.77
C VAL A 45 1.97 -13.49 2.61
N GLN A 46 3.20 -13.39 2.12
CA GLN A 46 4.38 -13.91 2.79
C GLN A 46 5.44 -12.83 2.97
N LEU A 47 6.12 -12.83 4.12
CA LEU A 47 7.35 -12.06 4.29
C LEU A 47 8.52 -12.87 3.71
N LYS A 48 9.12 -12.38 2.64
CA LYS A 48 10.23 -13.05 1.94
C LYS A 48 11.58 -12.69 2.53
N ARG A 49 11.81 -11.41 2.83
CA ARG A 49 13.13 -10.92 3.30
C ARG A 49 13.00 -9.66 4.14
N ASP A 50 13.85 -9.55 5.15
CA ASP A 50 14.27 -8.30 5.79
C ASP A 50 15.68 -8.00 5.29
N ASN A 51 15.92 -6.79 4.76
CA ASN A 51 17.25 -6.43 4.26
C ASN A 51 18.22 -5.99 5.36
N GLY A 52 17.76 -5.86 6.61
CA GLY A 52 18.57 -5.42 7.75
C GLY A 52 18.72 -3.90 7.87
N GLU A 53 18.26 -3.13 6.88
CA GLU A 53 18.35 -1.67 6.80
C GLU A 53 16.97 -1.00 6.84
N GLY A 54 15.95 -1.76 7.24
CA GLY A 54 14.57 -1.29 7.37
C GLY A 54 13.70 -1.47 6.12
N GLY A 55 14.24 -2.08 5.07
CA GLY A 55 13.53 -2.50 3.86
C GLY A 55 13.05 -3.95 3.97
N PHE A 56 11.82 -4.21 3.53
CA PHE A 56 11.22 -5.54 3.58
C PHE A 56 10.72 -5.95 2.20
N THR A 57 10.86 -7.23 1.88
CA THR A 57 10.30 -7.86 0.68
C THR A 57 9.15 -8.77 1.06
N PHE A 58 8.00 -8.59 0.40
CA PHE A 58 6.80 -9.41 0.57
C PHE A 58 6.39 -10.04 -0.76
N ILE A 59 5.79 -11.23 -0.70
CA ILE A 59 5.09 -11.86 -1.82
C ILE A 59 3.59 -11.62 -1.61
N VAL A 60 2.90 -11.15 -2.65
CA VAL A 60 1.45 -10.88 -2.64
C VAL A 60 0.81 -11.37 -3.94
N PRO A 61 -0.53 -11.60 -3.96
CA PRO A 61 -1.24 -11.87 -5.21
C PRO A 61 -1.17 -10.66 -6.16
N LYS A 62 -0.87 -10.91 -7.43
CA LYS A 62 -0.70 -9.88 -8.48
C LYS A 62 -2.00 -9.11 -8.73
N ASP A 63 -3.16 -9.73 -8.56
CA ASP A 63 -4.49 -9.14 -8.76
C ASP A 63 -4.86 -8.07 -7.71
N TRP A 64 -4.11 -7.96 -6.61
CA TRP A 64 -4.30 -6.90 -5.62
C TRP A 64 -3.64 -5.58 -6.04
N LEU A 65 -2.73 -5.64 -7.00
CA LEU A 65 -2.01 -4.49 -7.52
C LEU A 65 -2.85 -3.79 -8.59
N GLY A 66 -2.92 -2.48 -8.53
CA GLY A 66 -3.64 -1.70 -9.53
C GLY A 66 -3.12 -0.28 -9.63
N VAL A 67 -2.85 0.16 -10.86
CA VAL A 67 -2.53 1.56 -11.16
C VAL A 67 -3.83 2.33 -11.23
N ARG A 68 -4.08 3.18 -10.23
CA ARG A 68 -5.28 4.02 -10.19
C ARG A 68 -4.86 5.49 -10.20
N PRO A 69 -5.01 6.20 -11.32
CA PRO A 69 -4.79 7.64 -11.30
C PRO A 69 -5.80 8.29 -10.35
N PRO A 70 -5.39 9.32 -9.58
CA PRO A 70 -6.35 10.09 -8.82
C PRO A 70 -7.41 10.63 -9.77
N LYS A 71 -8.68 10.54 -9.39
CA LYS A 71 -9.75 11.17 -10.17
C LYS A 71 -9.45 12.67 -10.24
N LYS A 72 -9.38 13.23 -11.47
CA LYS A 72 -9.40 14.67 -11.68
C LYS A 72 -10.78 15.17 -11.25
N MET A 73 -10.95 15.41 -9.95
CA MET A 73 -12.18 15.96 -9.40
C MET A 73 -12.13 17.48 -9.51
N ASN A 74 -12.80 18.02 -10.52
CA ASN A 74 -13.18 19.43 -10.53
C ASN A 74 -14.32 19.60 -9.51
N PHE A 75 -13.95 19.71 -8.23
CA PHE A 75 -14.94 19.93 -7.19
C PHE A 75 -15.51 21.34 -7.28
N SER A 76 -16.81 21.46 -7.54
CA SER A 76 -17.59 22.59 -7.04
C SER A 76 -17.50 22.64 -5.51
N GLU A 77 -17.60 23.83 -4.90
CA GLU A 77 -17.66 23.98 -3.44
C GLU A 77 -18.73 23.09 -2.80
N GLU A 78 -19.88 22.91 -3.47
CA GLU A 78 -20.96 22.05 -2.98
C GLU A 78 -20.52 20.60 -2.83
N THR A 79 -19.79 20.07 -3.81
CA THR A 79 -19.31 18.68 -3.77
C THR A 79 -18.28 18.48 -2.66
N ARG A 80 -17.42 19.50 -2.42
CA ARG A 80 -16.48 19.51 -1.29
C ARG A 80 -17.20 19.48 0.05
N ARG A 81 -18.22 20.33 0.23
CA ARG A 81 -19.02 20.37 1.47
C ARG A 81 -19.76 19.05 1.69
N ALA A 82 -20.40 18.50 0.66
CA ALA A 82 -21.12 17.23 0.76
C ALA A 82 -20.20 16.05 1.14
N LEU A 83 -18.98 15.99 0.59
CA LEU A 83 -18.01 14.97 0.97
C LEU A 83 -17.49 15.15 2.40
N SER A 84 -17.25 16.39 2.84
CA SER A 84 -16.84 16.70 4.21
C SER A 84 -17.92 16.27 5.22
N GLU A 85 -19.18 16.61 4.97
CA GLU A 85 -20.30 16.22 5.83
C GLU A 85 -20.49 14.70 5.86
N ARG A 86 -20.31 14.03 4.72
CA ARG A 86 -20.36 12.56 4.66
C ARG A 86 -19.22 11.92 5.45
N ALA A 87 -18.01 12.48 5.37
CA ALA A 87 -16.87 12.00 6.14
C ALA A 87 -17.08 12.18 7.65
N LYS A 88 -17.57 13.35 8.10
CA LYS A 88 -17.91 13.60 9.52
C LYS A 88 -18.96 12.62 10.04
N ARG A 89 -20.01 12.33 9.25
CA ARG A 89 -21.03 11.35 9.62
C ARG A 89 -20.51 9.92 9.74
N LEU A 90 -19.54 9.54 8.93
CA LEU A 90 -18.92 8.21 9.01
C LEU A 90 -18.04 8.08 10.26
N VAL A 91 -17.32 9.15 10.62
CA VAL A 91 -16.50 9.17 11.84
C VAL A 91 -17.37 9.17 13.11
N ALA A 92 -18.50 9.89 13.10
CA ALA A 92 -19.42 9.94 14.25
C ALA A 92 -20.25 8.66 14.47
N LYS A 93 -20.22 7.71 13.54
CA LYS A 93 -20.91 6.41 13.63
C LYS A 93 -20.00 5.26 14.07
N VAL A 94 -18.72 5.52 14.26
CA VAL A 94 -17.70 4.60 14.81
C VAL A 94 -17.47 4.95 16.26
#